data_AF-A0A4V3T0S5-F1
#
_entry.id   AF-A0A4V3T0S5-F1
#
_cell.length_a   1.000
_cell.length_b   1.000
_cell.length_c   1.000
_cell.angle_alpha   90.00
_cell.angle_beta   90.00
_cell.angle_gamma   90.00
#
_symmetry.space_group_name_H-M   'P 1'
#
loop_
_entity.id
_entity.type
_entity.pdbx_description
1 polymer ?
#
loop_
_entity_poly.entity_id
_entity_poly.type
_entity_poly.pdbx_seq_one_letter_code
_entity_poly.pdbx_strand_id
1 'polypeptide(L)' 'MRINDKDAINHTEAARIAGTVLVAVLRGGNLSGRQKRKIDRIIAGAEEREAALAKEKAKKAKK' A
#
# COMPACT_ATOMS: atom_id res chain seq x y z
N MET A 1 -14.85 -4.36 -2.52
CA MET A 1 -13.91 -3.92 -1.46
C MET A 1 -13.78 -2.41 -1.58
N ARG A 2 -14.21 -1.62 -0.57
CA ARG A 2 -14.07 -0.15 -0.61
C ARG A 2 -12.75 0.21 0.07
N ILE A 3 -11.84 0.86 -0.66
CA ILE A 3 -10.58 1.36 -0.11
C ILE A 3 -10.85 2.74 0.48
N ASN A 4 -10.70 2.87 1.79
CA ASN A 4 -10.90 4.10 2.54
C ASN A 4 -9.57 4.84 2.69
N ASP A 5 -9.62 6.16 2.88
CA ASP A 5 -8.45 6.97 3.21
C ASP A 5 -7.78 6.59 4.53
N LYS A 6 -8.54 5.93 5.41
CA LYS A 6 -8.08 5.45 6.71
C LYS A 6 -7.48 4.05 6.67
N ASP A 7 -7.53 3.40 5.51
CA ASP A 7 -6.88 2.10 5.35
C ASP A 7 -5.37 2.28 5.24
N ALA A 8 -4.63 1.23 5.58
CA ALA A 8 -3.18 1.25 5.56
C ALA A 8 -2.61 1.59 4.18
N ILE A 9 -3.27 1.09 3.13
CA ILE A 9 -3.09 1.52 1.75
C ILE A 9 -4.31 2.37 1.40
N ASN A 10 -4.12 3.67 1.18
CA ASN A 10 -5.21 4.56 0.80
C ASN A 10 -5.59 4.41 -0.69
N HIS A 11 -6.70 5.02 -1.11
CA HIS A 11 -7.20 4.91 -2.48
C HIS A 11 -6.20 5.42 -3.53
N THR A 12 -5.42 6.45 -3.21
CA THR A 12 -4.42 7.05 -4.12
C THR A 12 -3.23 6.11 -4.30
N GLU A 13 -2.76 5.48 -3.22
CA GLU A 13 -1.71 4.47 -3.24
C GLU A 13 -2.15 3.22 -3.99
N ALA A 14 -3.37 2.75 -3.76
CA ALA A 14 -3.96 1.65 -4.51
C ALA A 14 -4.05 1.97 -6.01
N ALA A 15 -4.50 3.18 -6.38
CA ALA A 15 -4.53 3.62 -7.76
C ALA A 15 -3.12 3.67 -8.40
N ARG A 16 -2.10 4.10 -7.64
CA ARG A 16 -0.70 4.10 -8.10
C ARG A 16 -0.17 2.69 -8.33
N ILE A 17 -0.46 1.75 -7.44
CA ILE A 17 -0.09 0.33 -7.63
C ILE A 17 -0.80 -0.22 -8.86
N ALA A 18 -2.12 -0.05 -8.95
CA ALA A 18 -2.94 -0.54 -10.06
C ALA A 18 -2.46 0.02 -11.41
N GLY A 19 -2.19 1.33 -11.51
CA GLY A 19 -1.66 1.93 -12.74
C GLY A 19 -0.26 1.42 -13.09
N THR A 20 0.59 1.19 -12.09
CA THR A 20 1.94 0.65 -12.31
C THR A 20 1.89 -0.79 -12.84
N VAL A 21 1.00 -1.61 -12.27
CA VAL A 21 0.77 -3.00 -12.71
C VAL A 21 0.14 -3.03 -14.10
N LEU A 22 -0.87 -2.20 -14.36
CA LEU A 22 -1.52 -2.12 -15.68
C LEU A 22 -0.50 -1.79 -16.79
N VAL A 23 0.36 -0.81 -16.57
CA VAL A 23 1.42 -0.46 -17.54
C VAL A 23 2.40 -1.62 -17.76
N ALA A 24 2.70 -2.41 -16.71
CA ALA A 24 3.57 -3.58 -16.84
C ALA A 24 2.88 -4.71 -17.62
N VAL A 25 1.60 -4.97 -17.37
CA VAL A 25 0.78 -5.93 -18.13
C VAL A 25 0.76 -5.56 -19.61
N LEU A 26 0.52 -4.28 -19.93
CA LEU A 26 0.53 -3.77 -21.30
C LEU A 26 1.91 -3.87 -21.99
N ARG A 27 3.00 -4.05 -21.23
CA ARG A 27 4.38 -4.18 -21.73
C ARG A 27 4.92 -5.61 -21.67
N GLY A 28 4.04 -6.62 -21.69
CA GLY A 28 4.44 -8.03 -21.69
C GLY A 28 4.54 -8.64 -20.30
N GLY A 29 3.82 -8.10 -19.31
CA GLY A 29 3.64 -8.72 -18.00
C GLY A 29 4.77 -8.52 -16.99
N ASN A 30 5.86 -7.84 -17.37
CA ASN A 30 7.02 -7.67 -16.50
C ASN A 30 7.12 -6.29 -15.87
N LEU A 31 7.17 -6.26 -14.54
CA LEU A 31 7.50 -5.05 -13.78
C LEU A 31 9.01 -4.78 -13.86
N SER A 32 9.39 -3.60 -14.33
CA SER A 32 10.77 -3.11 -14.24
C SER A 32 11.22 -2.98 -12.78
N GLY A 33 12.53 -3.04 -12.53
CA GLY A 33 13.08 -2.88 -11.18
C GLY A 33 12.66 -1.57 -10.49
N ARG A 34 12.50 -0.47 -11.26
CA ARG A 34 12.00 0.81 -10.73
C ARG A 34 10.53 0.73 -10.30
N GLN A 35 9.69 0.03 -11.08
CA GLN A 35 8.28 -0.16 -10.77
C GLN A 35 8.09 -1.03 -9.52
N LYS A 36 8.86 -2.13 -9.40
CA LYS A 36 8.87 -2.96 -8.18
C LYS A 36 9.20 -2.14 -6.94
N ARG A 37 10.33 -1.41 -6.95
CA ARG A 37 10.73 -0.52 -5.84
C ARG A 37 9.71 0.57 -5.49
N LYS A 38 8.84 0.95 -6.44
CA LYS A 38 7.78 1.93 -6.19
C LYS A 38 6.62 1.27 -5.43
N ILE A 39 6.23 0.07 -5.83
CA ILE A 39 5.22 -0.74 -5.15
C ILE A 39 5.71 -1.12 -3.75
N ASP A 40 6.96 -1.61 -3.63
CA ASP A 40 7.54 -2.02 -2.34
C ASP A 40 7.55 -0.87 -1.32
N ARG A 41 7.87 0.35 -1.75
CA ARG A 41 7.83 1.53 -0.87
C ARG A 41 6.42 1.85 -0.36
N ILE A 42 5.41 1.65 -1.19
CA ILE A 42 4.01 1.87 -0.79
C ILE A 42 3.59 0.80 0.23
N ILE A 43 3.96 -0.46 -0.02
CA ILE A 43 3.65 -1.57 0.88
C ILE A 43 4.35 -1.38 2.24
N ALA A 44 5.65 -1.07 2.26
CA ALA A 44 6.38 -0.84 3.50
C ALA A 44 5.77 0.31 4.33
N GLY A 45 5.42 1.42 3.68
CA GLY A 45 4.74 2.54 4.36
C GLY A 45 3.35 2.16 4.90
N ALA A 46 2.64 1.25 4.23
CA ALA A 46 1.36 0.73 4.71
C ALA A 46 1.54 -0.18 5.94
N GLU A 47 2.53 -1.08 5.93
CA GLU A 47 2.85 -1.94 7.07
C GLU A 47 3.20 -1.13 8.32
N GLU A 48 3.98 -0.05 8.17
CA GLU A 48 4.31 0.86 9.27
C GLU A 48 3.05 1.54 9.85
N ARG A 49 2.10 1.94 9.00
CA ARG A 49 0.82 2.51 9.43
C ARG A 49 -0.07 1.49 10.13
N GLU A 50 -0.15 0.25 9.65
CA GLU A 50 -0.86 -0.82 10.37
C GLU A 50 -0.26 -1.07 11.74
N ALA A 51 1.06 -1.16 11.82
CA ALA A 51 1.76 -1.35 13.09
C ALA A 51 1.49 -0.19 14.07
N ALA A 52 1.47 1.06 13.58
CA ALA A 52 1.13 2.23 14.39
C ALA A 52 -0.32 2.19 14.87
N LEU A 53 -1.27 1.88 13.99
CA LEU A 53 -2.69 1.74 14.34
C LEU A 53 -2.93 0.61 15.34
N ALA A 54 -2.24 -0.52 15.18
CA ALA A 54 -2.32 -1.64 16.11
C ALA A 54 -1.78 -1.27 17.50
N LYS A 55 -0.64 -0.55 17.57
CA LYS A 55 -0.09 -0.04 18.83
C LYS A 55 -1.05 0.94 19.53
N GLU A 56 -1.67 1.86 18.79
CA GLU A 56 -2.63 2.80 19.36
C GLU A 56 -3.89 2.11 19.88
N LYS A 57 -4.41 1.11 19.16
CA LYS A 57 -5.52 0.26 19.66
C LYS A 57 -5.13 -0.48 20.94
N ALA A 58 -3.94 -1.06 20.97
CA ALA A 58 -3.44 -1.79 22.16
C ALA A 58 -3.26 -0.87 23.38
N LYS A 59 -2.82 0.38 23.18
CA LYS A 59 -2.75 1.38 24.26
C LYS A 59 -4.14 1.76 24.79
N LYS A 60 -5.12 1.96 23.89
CA LYS A 60 -6.50 2.30 24.28
C LYS A 60 -7.20 1.15 25.00
N ALA A 61 -6.90 -0.11 24.66
CA ALA A 61 -7.48 -1.28 25.32
C ALA A 61 -6.90 -1.53 26.73
N LYS A 62 -5.75 -0.93 27.06
CA LYS A 62 -5.10 -1.03 28.38
C LYS A 62 -5.44 0.14 29.33
N LYS A 63 -6.19 1.13 28.86
CA LYS A 63 -6.62 2.30 29.63
C LYS A 63 -8.08 2.15 30.01
#